data_AF-F5L9E3-F1
#
_entry.id   AF-F5L9E3-F1
#
_cell.length_a   1.000
_cell.length_b   1.000
_cell.length_c   1.000
_cell.angle_alpha   90.00
_cell.angle_beta   90.00
_cell.angle_gamma   90.00
#
_symmetry.space_group_name_H-M   'P 1'
#
loop_
_entity.id
_entity.type
_entity.pdbx_description
1 polymer ?
#
loop_
_entity_poly.entity_id
_entity_poly.type
_entity_poly.pdbx_seq_one_letter_code
_entity_poly.pdbx_strand_id
1 'polypeptide(L)' 'MIVQQVQIIDTRPDWMIKEDELMHCLHCRFFRRCVTRCGRKCKVLGGTVIPKLRR' A
#
# COMPACT_ATOMS: atom_id res chain seq x y z
N MET A 1 -29.27 13.14 14.95
CA MET A 1 -28.60 11.86 14.60
C MET A 1 -27.15 11.96 15.06
N ILE A 2 -26.78 11.19 16.08
CA ILE A 2 -25.40 11.17 16.57
C ILE A 2 -24.64 10.17 15.67
N VAL A 3 -23.74 10.67 14.83
CA VAL A 3 -22.86 9.81 14.03
C VAL A 3 -21.76 9.34 14.97
N GLN A 4 -21.86 8.10 15.47
CA GLN A 4 -20.76 7.47 16.19
C GLN A 4 -19.62 7.23 15.19
N GLN A 5 -18.51 7.95 15.39
CA GLN A 5 -17.35 7.86 14.52
C GLN A 5 -16.47 6.69 14.99
N VAL A 6 -16.63 5.52 14.35
CA VAL A 6 -15.82 4.33 14.62
C VAL A 6 -14.48 4.47 13.90
N GLN A 7 -13.38 4.48 14.65
CA GLN A 7 -12.03 4.44 14.10
C GLN A 7 -11.54 3.00 14.06
N ILE A 8 -11.30 2.48 12.85
CA ILE A 8 -10.67 1.17 12.66
C ILE A 8 -9.16 1.41 12.56
N ILE A 9 -8.43 0.94 13.56
CA ILE A 9 -6.97 1.08 13.63
C ILE A 9 -6.35 -0.28 13.42
N ASP A 10 -5.38 -0.36 12.52
CA ASP A 10 -4.56 -1.55 12.33
C ASP A 10 -3.46 -1.57 13.41
N THR A 11 -3.59 -2.45 14.39
CA THR A 11 -2.65 -2.60 15.53
C THR A 11 -1.54 -3.60 15.26
N ARG A 12 -1.47 -4.13 14.03
CA ARG A 12 -0.47 -5.12 13.64
C ARG A 12 0.94 -4.51 13.61
N PRO A 13 1.99 -5.27 13.94
CA PRO A 13 3.36 -4.79 13.84
C PRO A 13 3.73 -4.27 12.44
N ASP A 14 4.57 -3.24 12.38
CA ASP A 14 4.99 -2.59 11.13
C ASP A 14 5.57 -3.55 10.09
N TRP A 15 6.29 -4.59 10.53
CA TRP A 15 6.89 -5.57 9.62
C TRP A 15 5.81 -6.36 8.87
N MET A 16 4.71 -6.70 9.54
CA MET A 16 3.62 -7.47 8.93
C MET A 16 2.82 -6.60 7.97
N ILE A 17 2.61 -5.32 8.31
CA ILE A 17 1.98 -4.35 7.41
C ILE A 17 2.84 -4.16 6.15
N LYS A 18 4.16 -4.09 6.29
CA LYS A 18 5.10 -3.98 5.16
C LYS A 18 5.10 -5.22 4.26
N GLU A 19 5.02 -6.42 4.84
CA GLU A 19 4.88 -7.65 4.07
C GLU A 19 3.56 -7.66 3.27
N ASP A 20 2.45 -7.31 3.89
CA ASP A 20 1.16 -7.16 3.21
C ASP A 20 1.27 -6.16 2.04
N GLU A 21 1.87 -4.99 2.27
CA GLU A 21 2.08 -3.96 1.23
C GLU A 21 2.97 -4.48 0.09
N LEU A 22 3.99 -5.27 0.41
CA LEU A 22 4.86 -5.88 -0.59
C LEU A 22 4.12 -6.94 -1.41
N MET A 23 3.30 -7.77 -0.77
CA MET A 23 2.47 -8.77 -1.44
C MET A 23 1.48 -8.14 -2.42
N HIS A 24 0.89 -6.99 -2.05
CA HIS A 24 0.06 -6.20 -2.98
C HIS A 24 0.85 -5.72 -4.20
N CYS A 25 2.12 -5.35 -4.03
CA CYS A 25 2.97 -4.96 -5.15
C CYS A 25 3.36 -6.15 -6.03
N LEU A 26 3.42 -7.37 -5.50
CA LEU A 26 3.93 -8.56 -6.19
C LEU A 26 3.10 -8.90 -7.45
N HIS A 27 1.82 -8.53 -7.44
CA HIS A 27 0.90 -8.71 -8.58
C HIS A 27 0.94 -7.52 -9.56
N CYS A 28 1.71 -6.47 -9.29
CA CYS A 28 1.83 -5.32 -10.16
C CYS A 28 2.78 -5.61 -11.33
N ARG A 29 2.37 -5.27 -12.56
CA ARG A 29 3.20 -5.42 -13.77
C ARG A 29 4.56 -4.70 -13.70
N PHE A 30 4.68 -3.68 -12.86
CA PHE A 30 5.91 -2.89 -12.70
C PHE A 30 6.77 -3.34 -11.52
N PHE A 31 6.43 -4.44 -10.83
CA PHE A 31 7.09 -4.87 -9.59
C PHE A 31 8.62 -4.89 -9.69
N ARG A 32 9.18 -5.48 -10.75
CA ARG A 32 10.63 -5.60 -10.95
C ARG A 32 11.35 -4.26 -11.15
N ARG A 33 10.63 -3.22 -11.61
CA ARG A 33 11.17 -1.88 -11.89
C ARG A 33 10.79 -0.86 -10.82
N CYS A 34 9.80 -1.16 -9.98
CA CYS A 34 9.28 -0.26 -8.98
C CYS A 34 10.20 -0.22 -7.75
N VAL A 35 10.75 0.96 -7.46
CA VAL A 35 11.63 1.19 -6.31
C VAL A 35 10.81 1.56 -5.07
N THR A 36 9.64 2.16 -5.25
CA THR A 36 8.82 2.69 -4.15
C THR A 36 8.14 1.60 -3.33
N ARG A 37 7.67 0.51 -3.96
CA ARG A 37 7.02 -0.65 -3.30
C ARG A 37 6.02 -0.27 -2.19
N CYS A 38 5.14 0.70 -2.47
CA CYS A 38 4.24 1.29 -1.47
C CYS A 38 2.86 0.58 -1.32
N GLY A 39 2.74 -0.65 -1.82
CA GLY A 39 1.54 -1.47 -1.69
C GLY A 39 0.25 -0.77 -2.10
N ARG A 40 -0.77 -0.90 -1.25
CA ARG A 40 -2.11 -0.32 -1.45
C ARG A 40 -2.12 1.19 -1.66
N LYS A 41 -1.08 1.91 -1.22
CA LYS A 41 -0.97 3.36 -1.42
C LYS A 41 -0.50 3.74 -2.83
N CYS A 42 -0.06 2.78 -3.64
CA CYS A 42 0.41 3.02 -5.00
C CYS A 42 -0.73 3.49 -5.92
N LYS A 43 -0.47 4.54 -6.72
CA LYS A 43 -1.42 5.10 -7.69
C LYS A 43 -1.86 4.10 -8.76
N VAL A 44 -1.01 3.13 -9.10
CA VAL A 44 -1.35 2.04 -10.04
C VAL A 44 -2.34 1.05 -9.42
N LEU A 45 -2.37 0.96 -8.08
CA LEU A 45 -3.25 0.08 -7.30
C LEU A 45 -4.44 0.82 -6.68
N GLY A 46 -4.74 2.05 -7.14
CA GLY A 46 -5.86 2.86 -6.66
C GLY A 46 -5.55 3.80 -5.48
N GLY A 47 -4.29 3.87 -5.04
CA GLY A 47 -3.86 4.80 -4.01
C GLY A 47 -3.44 6.18 -4.55
N THR A 48 -2.76 6.97 -3.71
CA THR A 48 -2.37 8.36 -4.02
C THR A 48 -0.89 8.55 -4.33
N VAL A 49 -0.05 7.57 -3.99
CA VAL A 49 1.42 7.67 -4.12
C VAL A 49 1.87 7.29 -5.53
N ILE A 50 2.54 8.22 -6.22
CA ILE A 50 3.10 7.97 -7.57
C ILE A 50 4.35 7.07 -7.43
N PRO A 51 4.35 5.85 -8.00
CA PRO A 51 5.50 4.95 -7.89
C PRO A 51 6.67 5.40 -8.75
N LYS A 52 7.88 5.33 -8.19
CA LYS A 52 9.14 5.56 -8.93
C LYS A 52 9.56 4.27 -9.61
N LEU A 53 9.62 4.31 -10.95
CA LEU A 53 10.05 3.19 -11.77
C LEU A 53 11.48 3.44 -12.27
N ARG A 54 12.35 2.44 -12.15
CA ARG A 54 13.68 2.43 -12.75
C ARG A 54 13.54 2.20 -14.26
N ARG A 55 14.29 2.97 -15.05
CA ARG A 55 14.40 2.79 -16.50
C ARG A 55 15.06 1.47 -16.83
#